data_AF-A0A371AYQ7-F1
#
_entry.id   AF-A0A371AYQ7-F1
#
_cell.length_a   1.000
_cell.length_b   1.000
_cell.length_c   1.000
_cell.angle_alpha   90.00
_cell.angle_beta   90.00
_cell.angle_gamma   90.00
#
_symmetry.space_group_name_H-M   'P 1'
#
loop_
_entity.id
_entity.type
_entity.pdbx_description
1 polymer ?
#
loop_
_entity_poly.entity_id
_entity_poly.type
_entity_poly.pdbx_seq_one_letter_code
_entity_poly.pdbx_strand_id
1 'polypeptide(L)'
;MLRIVKAIFLVMIFIFVFPLNTSAQDLISINDMIENAKEYDGKHVTIQGEVIGECLERGEYSWININDGTNAIGIWLKNSDTKSIKYYGNYKYRGDIIKIKGIFNRACKEHGGEPDIHNISFEKIKSGFYIQENVSAAKIFVSIVFVISALLMFLFYYKVFRVEKGIK
;
A
#
# COMPACT_ATOMS: atom_id res chain seq x y z
N MET A 1 40.47 5.65 -44.37
CA MET A 1 40.61 5.00 -43.04
C MET A 1 41.02 5.96 -41.93
N LEU A 2 42.13 6.69 -42.02
CA LEU A 2 42.65 7.51 -40.91
C LEU A 2 41.67 8.59 -40.39
N ARG A 3 40.89 9.22 -41.26
CA ARG A 3 39.87 10.23 -40.86
C ARG A 3 38.70 9.61 -40.09
N ILE A 4 38.31 8.38 -40.45
CA ILE A 4 37.23 7.63 -39.78
C ILE A 4 37.70 7.18 -38.40
N VAL A 5 38.93 6.67 -38.28
CA VAL A 5 39.52 6.26 -36.99
C VAL A 5 39.65 7.47 -36.05
N LYS A 6 40.06 8.64 -36.54
CA LYS A 6 40.12 9.88 -35.74
C LYS A 6 38.74 10.33 -35.27
N ALA A 7 37.72 10.24 -36.13
CA ALA A 7 36.35 10.59 -35.76
C ALA A 7 35.80 9.64 -34.67
N ILE A 8 36.03 8.33 -34.81
CA ILE A 8 35.62 7.34 -33.80
C ILE A 8 36.33 7.60 -32.46
N PHE A 9 37.62 7.89 -32.49
CA PHE A 9 38.40 8.19 -31.28
C PHE A 9 37.88 9.47 -30.58
N LEU A 10 37.53 10.50 -31.35
CA LEU A 10 37.01 11.76 -30.81
C LEU A 10 35.60 11.59 -30.22
N VAL A 11 34.76 10.75 -30.83
CA VAL A 11 33.45 10.37 -30.28
C VAL A 11 33.58 9.55 -28.99
N MET A 12 34.53 8.60 -28.93
CA MET A 12 34.79 7.84 -27.70
C MET A 12 35.26 8.75 -26.56
N ILE A 13 36.14 9.72 -26.84
CA ILE A 13 36.57 10.71 -25.84
C ILE A 13 35.37 11.55 -25.38
N PHE A 14 34.50 11.98 -26.30
CA PHE A 14 33.35 12.79 -25.95
C PHE A 14 32.36 12.04 -25.04
N ILE A 15 32.13 10.75 -25.30
CA ILE A 15 31.31 9.88 -24.43
C ILE A 15 31.96 9.69 -23.05
N PHE A 16 33.29 9.57 -23.00
CA PHE A 16 34.02 9.35 -21.75
C PHE A 16 34.11 10.59 -20.86
N VAL A 17 34.14 11.80 -21.45
CA VAL A 17 34.23 13.07 -20.73
C VAL A 17 32.87 13.56 -20.20
N PHE A 18 31.76 13.05 -20.74
CA PHE A 18 30.41 13.34 -20.26
C PHE A 18 29.74 12.09 -19.65
N PRO A 19 30.19 11.60 -18.48
CA PRO A 19 29.37 10.68 -17.71
C PRO A 19 28.11 11.45 -17.28
N LEU A 20 26.98 11.14 -17.92
CA LEU A 20 25.68 11.56 -17.44
C LEU A 20 25.47 10.87 -16.09
N ASN A 21 25.75 11.59 -15.00
CA ASN A 21 25.37 11.14 -13.66
C ASN A 21 23.84 11.17 -13.59
N THR A 22 23.20 10.05 -13.93
CA THR A 22 21.77 9.87 -13.71
C THR A 22 21.59 9.54 -12.24
N SER A 23 21.20 10.52 -11.43
CA SER A 23 20.81 10.23 -10.05
C SER A 23 19.42 9.59 -10.11
N ALA A 24 19.37 8.26 -10.06
CA ALA A 24 18.16 7.57 -9.68
C ALA A 24 17.87 7.97 -8.24
N GLN A 25 16.77 8.69 -7.99
CA GLN A 25 16.42 9.08 -6.64
C GLN A 25 16.04 7.82 -5.85
N ASP A 26 16.81 7.53 -4.81
CA ASP A 26 16.64 6.32 -4.00
C ASP A 26 15.24 6.27 -3.39
N LEU A 27 14.63 5.09 -3.43
CA LEU A 27 13.37 4.81 -2.76
C LEU A 27 13.65 4.65 -1.27
N ILE A 28 13.01 5.50 -0.47
CA ILE A 28 13.08 5.44 0.98
C ILE A 28 11.97 4.50 1.46
N SER A 29 12.27 3.59 2.39
CA SER A 29 11.22 2.78 3.02
C SER A 29 10.42 3.64 4.01
N ILE A 30 9.12 3.40 4.10
CA ILE A 30 8.22 4.14 4.99
C ILE A 30 8.65 3.93 6.43
N ASN A 31 9.03 2.70 6.81
CA ASN A 31 9.48 2.44 8.18
C ASN A 31 10.75 3.21 8.54
N ASP A 32 11.77 3.20 7.68
CA ASP A 32 13.00 3.96 7.92
C ASP A 32 12.74 5.46 8.07
N MET A 33 11.87 6.01 7.22
CA MET A 33 11.44 7.40 7.30
C MET A 33 10.73 7.72 8.61
N ILE A 34 9.88 6.82 9.13
CA ILE A 34 9.16 7.00 10.41
C ILE A 34 10.10 6.86 11.60
N GLU A 35 10.97 5.85 11.62
CA GLU A 35 11.93 5.63 12.71
C GLU A 35 12.93 6.78 12.81
N ASN A 36 13.35 7.33 11.66
CA ASN A 36 14.26 8.47 11.57
C ASN A 36 13.51 9.78 11.29
N ALA A 37 12.25 9.91 11.72
CA ALA A 37 11.38 11.01 11.28
C ALA A 37 11.92 12.41 11.56
N LYS A 38 12.72 12.61 12.62
CA LYS A 38 13.36 13.90 12.89
C LYS A 38 14.34 14.31 11.77
N GLU A 39 15.00 13.34 11.14
CA GLU A 39 15.96 13.59 10.08
C GLU A 39 15.27 13.85 8.74
N TYR A 40 14.10 13.26 8.51
CA TYR A 40 13.35 13.42 7.28
C TYR A 40 12.33 14.56 7.32
N ASP A 41 12.02 15.11 8.49
CA ASP A 41 11.02 16.17 8.65
C ASP A 41 11.31 17.37 7.74
N GLY A 42 10.31 17.74 6.93
CA GLY A 42 10.38 18.80 5.93
C GLY A 42 11.22 18.48 4.68
N LYS A 43 11.79 17.27 4.55
CA LYS A 43 12.59 16.89 3.38
C LYS A 43 11.74 16.30 2.27
N HIS A 44 12.25 16.43 1.05
CA HIS A 44 11.72 15.71 -0.09
C HIS A 44 12.05 14.22 0.03
N VAL A 45 11.01 13.39 0.00
CA VAL A 45 11.12 11.93 0.03
C VAL A 45 10.50 11.36 -1.23
N THR A 46 11.02 10.22 -1.68
CA THR A 46 10.42 9.41 -2.74
C THR A 46 10.16 8.03 -2.19
N ILE A 47 8.89 7.63 -2.15
CA ILE A 47 8.45 6.34 -1.63
C ILE A 47 7.58 5.62 -2.66
N GLN A 48 7.45 4.31 -2.52
CA GLN A 48 6.61 3.49 -3.39
C GLN A 48 5.88 2.45 -2.54
N GLY A 49 4.58 2.29 -2.77
CA GLY A 49 3.78 1.34 -1.99
C GLY A 49 2.43 1.04 -2.64
N GLU A 50 1.75 0.05 -2.07
CA GLU A 50 0.35 -0.28 -2.36
C GLU A 50 -0.57 0.77 -1.74
N VAL A 51 -1.48 1.33 -2.54
CA VAL A 51 -2.57 2.15 -2.01
C VAL A 51 -3.52 1.26 -1.23
N ILE A 52 -3.78 1.57 0.04
CA ILE A 52 -4.61 0.76 0.95
C ILE A 52 -5.76 1.58 1.54
N GLY A 53 -6.82 0.89 1.98
CA GLY A 53 -7.96 1.53 2.62
C GLY A 53 -8.93 2.17 1.61
N GLU A 54 -9.21 3.46 1.78
CA GLU A 54 -10.16 4.21 0.97
C GLU A 54 -9.60 5.62 0.66
N CYS A 55 -10.16 6.26 -0.37
CA CYS A 55 -9.88 7.67 -0.65
C CYS A 55 -10.80 8.56 0.19
N LEU A 56 -10.22 9.44 1.00
CA LEU A 56 -10.98 10.39 1.80
C LEU A 56 -10.90 11.78 1.17
N GLU A 57 -11.88 12.11 0.34
CA GLU A 57 -11.97 13.41 -0.34
C GLU A 57 -12.28 14.55 0.63
N ARG A 58 -11.61 15.69 0.44
CA ARG A 58 -11.73 16.92 1.22
C ARG A 58 -11.50 18.15 0.34
N GLY A 59 -12.58 18.62 -0.29
CA GLY A 59 -12.50 19.71 -1.25
C GLY A 59 -11.73 19.27 -2.49
N GLU A 60 -10.69 20.02 -2.87
CA GLU A 60 -9.86 19.74 -4.06
C GLU A 60 -8.75 18.70 -3.82
N TYR A 61 -8.61 18.24 -2.58
CA TYR A 61 -7.58 17.30 -2.14
C TYR A 61 -8.21 16.08 -1.51
N SER A 62 -7.44 15.01 -1.48
CA SER A 62 -7.80 13.74 -0.88
C SER A 62 -6.69 13.27 0.05
N TRP A 63 -7.10 12.50 1.05
CA TRP A 63 -6.21 11.67 1.82
C TRP A 63 -6.28 10.23 1.33
N ILE A 64 -5.13 9.63 1.05
CA ILE A 64 -5.00 8.19 0.81
C ILE A 64 -3.91 7.64 1.73
N ASN A 65 -3.92 6.33 1.97
CA ASN A 65 -2.81 5.68 2.66
C ASN A 65 -2.07 4.77 1.69
N ILE A 66 -0.75 4.72 1.81
CA ILE A 66 0.08 3.74 1.09
C ILE A 66 0.88 2.90 2.07
N ASN A 67 1.12 1.64 1.70
CA ASN A 67 1.91 0.68 2.47
C ASN A 67 2.98 0.06 1.56
N ASP A 68 4.25 0.13 1.96
CA ASP A 68 5.39 -0.38 1.19
C ASP A 68 5.79 -1.83 1.58
N GLY A 69 5.00 -2.46 2.45
CA GLY A 69 5.27 -3.75 3.06
C GLY A 69 5.98 -3.65 4.41
N THR A 70 6.57 -2.51 4.74
CA THR A 70 7.26 -2.27 6.02
C THR A 70 6.38 -1.48 6.98
N ASN A 71 5.70 -0.44 6.49
CA ASN A 71 4.79 0.38 7.27
C ASN A 71 3.80 1.10 6.34
N ALA A 72 2.85 1.84 6.90
CA ALA A 72 1.90 2.65 6.15
C ALA A 72 1.96 4.13 6.54
N ILE A 73 1.71 5.01 5.57
CA ILE A 73 1.63 6.44 5.81
C ILE A 73 0.54 7.11 4.96
N GLY A 74 -0.02 8.18 5.52
CA GLY A 74 -0.97 9.05 4.84
C GLY A 74 -0.30 9.98 3.83
N ILE A 75 -0.91 10.09 2.67
CA ILE A 75 -0.51 10.98 1.58
C ILE A 75 -1.65 11.96 1.32
N TRP A 76 -1.31 13.24 1.40
CA TRP A 76 -2.19 14.33 1.01
C TRP A 76 -1.90 14.75 -0.43
N LEU A 77 -2.86 14.57 -1.33
CA LEU A 77 -2.69 14.81 -2.76
C LEU A 77 -3.94 15.38 -3.41
N LYS A 78 -3.82 15.92 -4.62
CA LYS A 78 -4.95 16.49 -5.35
C LYS A 78 -5.90 15.39 -5.83
N ASN A 79 -7.19 15.70 -5.91
CA ASN A 79 -8.20 14.77 -6.43
C ASN A 79 -7.87 14.31 -7.85
N SER A 80 -7.25 15.17 -8.67
CA SER A 80 -6.80 14.83 -10.03
C SER A 80 -5.92 13.58 -10.08
N ASP A 81 -5.03 13.41 -9.10
CA ASP A 81 -4.08 12.30 -9.06
C ASP A 81 -4.78 10.99 -8.65
N THR A 82 -5.71 11.10 -7.70
CA THR A 82 -6.48 9.96 -7.20
C THR A 82 -7.40 9.33 -8.24
N LYS A 83 -7.85 10.08 -9.26
CA LYS A 83 -8.69 9.55 -10.36
C LYS A 83 -8.04 8.41 -11.15
N SER A 84 -6.72 8.33 -11.14
CA SER A 84 -5.97 7.25 -11.81
C SER A 84 -5.87 5.97 -10.97
N ILE A 85 -6.15 6.07 -9.66
CA ILE A 85 -6.18 4.96 -8.72
C ILE A 85 -7.51 4.22 -8.89
N LYS A 86 -7.43 2.94 -9.23
CA LYS A 86 -8.58 2.08 -9.49
C LYS A 86 -8.84 1.11 -8.33
N TYR A 87 -7.77 0.59 -7.73
CA TYR A 87 -7.87 -0.39 -6.66
C TYR A 87 -7.21 0.14 -5.40
N TYR A 88 -7.95 0.07 -4.30
CA TYR A 88 -7.45 0.29 -2.95
C TYR A 88 -7.36 -1.06 -2.26
N GLY A 89 -6.21 -1.35 -1.66
CA GLY A 89 -5.92 -2.58 -0.97
C GLY A 89 -6.85 -2.77 0.22
N ASN A 90 -7.53 -3.91 0.23
CA ASN A 90 -8.41 -4.37 1.31
C ASN A 90 -8.52 -5.91 1.24
N TYR A 91 -9.49 -6.50 1.94
CA TYR A 91 -9.65 -7.96 1.95
C TYR A 91 -9.98 -8.55 0.56
N LYS A 92 -10.67 -7.81 -0.31
CA LYS A 92 -11.06 -8.25 -1.67
C LYS A 92 -10.07 -7.87 -2.76
N TYR A 93 -9.21 -6.89 -2.54
CA TYR A 93 -8.38 -6.33 -3.59
C TYR A 93 -6.94 -6.16 -3.12
N ARG A 94 -5.99 -6.45 -4.02
CA ARG A 94 -4.67 -5.82 -3.97
C ARG A 94 -4.80 -4.44 -4.60
N GLY A 95 -4.31 -3.44 -3.89
CA GLY A 95 -4.31 -2.04 -4.33
C GLY A 95 -3.34 -1.79 -5.49
N ASP A 96 -3.49 -0.61 -6.10
CA ASP A 96 -2.53 -0.11 -7.07
C ASP A 96 -1.18 0.17 -6.39
N ILE A 97 -0.08 -0.10 -7.10
CA ILE A 97 1.25 0.32 -6.67
C ILE A 97 1.54 1.69 -7.25
N ILE A 98 1.79 2.66 -6.38
CA ILE A 98 2.10 4.04 -6.76
C ILE A 98 3.46 4.45 -6.20
N LYS A 99 4.10 5.39 -6.90
CA LYS A 99 5.31 6.08 -6.46
C LYS A 99 4.95 7.54 -6.19
N ILE A 100 5.29 8.00 -5.00
CA ILE A 100 5.03 9.34 -4.52
C ILE A 100 6.36 10.04 -4.29
N LYS A 101 6.49 11.25 -4.82
CA LYS A 101 7.48 12.22 -4.37
C LYS A 101 6.75 13.34 -3.67
N GLY A 102 7.15 13.64 -2.44
CA GLY A 102 6.48 14.65 -1.62
C GLY A 102 7.36 15.18 -0.51
N ILE A 103 6.80 16.03 0.33
CA ILE A 103 7.44 16.54 1.55
C ILE A 103 6.91 15.73 2.71
N PHE A 104 7.80 15.04 3.43
CA PHE A 104 7.43 14.35 4.65
C PHE A 104 7.30 15.34 5.80
N ASN A 105 6.19 15.30 6.51
CA ASN A 105 5.99 16.02 7.75
C ASN A 105 5.94 15.00 8.89
N ARG A 106 6.84 15.10 9.86
CA ARG A 106 6.72 14.29 11.09
C ARG A 106 5.51 14.71 11.91
N ALA A 107 5.20 16.00 11.91
CA ALA A 107 4.03 16.56 12.57
C ALA A 107 3.41 17.64 11.68
N CYS A 108 2.38 17.27 10.92
CA CYS A 108 1.78 18.18 9.95
C CYS A 108 1.00 19.31 10.62
N LYS A 109 1.34 20.56 10.27
CA LYS A 109 0.68 21.75 10.82
C LYS A 109 -0.74 21.96 10.29
N GLU A 110 -1.06 21.39 9.14
CA GLU A 110 -2.35 21.56 8.46
C GLU A 110 -3.35 20.46 8.86
N HIS A 111 -2.87 19.29 9.27
CA HIS A 111 -3.70 18.09 9.44
C HIS A 111 -3.64 17.50 10.86
N GLY A 112 -3.63 18.37 11.88
CA GLY A 112 -3.79 17.93 13.28
C GLY A 112 -2.54 17.30 13.91
N GLY A 113 -1.36 17.47 13.30
CA GLY A 113 -0.09 17.03 13.86
C GLY A 113 0.29 15.58 13.59
N GLU A 114 -0.50 14.84 12.81
CA GLU A 114 -0.14 13.48 12.40
C GLU A 114 0.99 13.49 11.35
N PRO A 115 1.83 12.44 11.29
CA PRO A 115 2.79 12.29 10.23
C PRO A 115 2.11 12.06 8.88
N ASP A 116 2.52 12.82 7.86
CA ASP A 116 1.97 12.71 6.51
C ASP A 116 3.02 13.05 5.44
N ILE A 117 2.65 12.84 4.18
CA ILE A 117 3.39 13.36 3.04
C ILE A 117 2.50 14.23 2.20
N HIS A 118 2.93 15.47 1.97
CA HIS A 118 2.31 16.37 1.00
C HIS A 118 2.85 16.05 -0.39
N ASN A 119 1.98 15.56 -1.26
CA ASN A 119 2.35 15.11 -2.60
C ASN A 119 2.83 16.27 -3.48
N ILE A 120 3.92 16.03 -4.20
CA ILE A 120 4.43 16.90 -5.26
C ILE A 120 4.27 16.22 -6.62
N SER A 121 4.55 14.91 -6.69
CA SER A 121 4.47 14.13 -7.92
C SER A 121 3.93 12.75 -7.63
N PHE A 122 2.94 12.37 -8.44
CA PHE A 122 2.27 11.07 -8.38
C PHE A 122 2.59 10.28 -9.66
N GLU A 123 2.95 9.01 -9.50
CA GLU A 123 3.12 8.09 -10.61
C GLU A 123 2.50 6.73 -10.28
N LYS A 124 1.60 6.24 -11.13
CA LYS A 124 1.06 4.88 -11.00
C LYS A 124 1.99 3.89 -11.69
N ILE A 125 2.63 3.03 -10.90
CA ILE A 125 3.60 2.04 -11.37
C ILE A 125 2.91 0.77 -11.86
N LYS A 126 1.92 0.28 -11.11
CA LYS A 126 1.22 -0.97 -11.42
C LYS A 126 -0.23 -0.92 -10.97
N SER A 127 -1.12 -1.49 -11.78
CA SER A 127 -2.51 -1.69 -11.37
C SER A 127 -2.63 -2.85 -10.39
N GLY A 128 -3.48 -2.67 -9.39
CA GLY A 128 -3.99 -3.70 -8.50
C GLY A 128 -5.01 -4.60 -9.18
N PHE A 129 -5.56 -5.54 -8.41
CA PHE A 129 -6.47 -6.58 -8.91
C PHE A 129 -7.31 -7.20 -7.79
N TYR A 130 -8.42 -7.85 -8.17
CA TYR A 130 -9.28 -8.59 -7.26
C TYR A 130 -8.60 -9.89 -6.78
N ILE A 131 -8.65 -10.14 -5.48
CA ILE A 131 -8.15 -11.35 -4.84
C ILE A 131 -9.28 -12.38 -4.81
N GLN A 132 -9.09 -13.49 -5.52
CA GLN A 132 -10.01 -14.61 -5.39
C GLN A 132 -9.72 -15.37 -4.10
N GLU A 133 -10.58 -15.19 -3.10
CA GLU A 133 -10.54 -16.00 -1.89
C GLU A 133 -11.08 -17.41 -2.17
N ASN A 134 -10.29 -18.42 -1.82
CA ASN A 134 -10.72 -19.82 -1.84
C ASN A 134 -10.79 -20.34 -0.41
N VAL A 135 -11.99 -20.75 0.02
CA VAL A 135 -12.14 -21.43 1.30
C VAL A 135 -11.64 -22.86 1.13
N SER A 136 -10.66 -23.28 1.95
CA SER A 136 -10.12 -24.63 1.84
C SER A 136 -11.17 -25.68 2.22
N ALA A 137 -11.20 -26.80 1.50
CA ALA A 137 -12.11 -27.91 1.78
C ALA A 137 -12.01 -28.40 3.24
N ALA A 138 -10.81 -28.38 3.82
CA ALA A 138 -10.59 -28.73 5.22
C ALA A 138 -11.34 -27.81 6.20
N LYS A 139 -11.33 -26.49 5.96
CA LYS A 139 -12.09 -25.53 6.80
C LYS A 139 -13.59 -25.78 6.69
N ILE A 140 -14.09 -26.09 5.48
CA ILE A 140 -15.50 -26.43 5.25
C ILE A 140 -15.85 -27.71 6.03
N PHE A 141 -15.04 -28.76 5.90
CA PHE A 141 -15.26 -30.03 6.59
C PHE A 141 -15.29 -29.88 8.11
N VAL A 142 -14.29 -29.19 8.69
CA VAL A 142 -14.23 -28.94 10.14
C VAL A 142 -15.45 -28.13 10.61
N SER A 143 -15.88 -27.15 9.82
CA SER A 143 -17.07 -26.34 10.15
C SER A 143 -18.34 -27.20 10.19
N ILE A 144 -18.51 -28.12 9.24
CA ILE A 144 -19.64 -29.06 9.21
C ILE A 144 -19.62 -29.96 10.44
N VAL A 145 -18.46 -30.50 10.83
CA VAL A 145 -18.32 -31.34 12.03
C VAL A 145 -18.73 -30.56 13.29
N PHE A 146 -18.30 -29.31 13.44
CA PHE A 146 -18.69 -28.47 14.57
C PHE A 146 -20.20 -28.17 14.60
N VAL A 147 -20.82 -27.89 13.45
CA VAL A 147 -22.27 -27.66 13.36
C VAL A 147 -23.06 -28.91 13.77
N ILE A 148 -22.65 -30.10 13.28
CA ILE A 148 -23.28 -31.36 13.64
C ILE A 148 -23.13 -31.64 15.15
N SER A 149 -21.92 -31.46 15.70
CA SER A 149 -21.67 -31.65 17.13
C SER A 149 -22.53 -30.73 17.99
N ALA A 150 -22.60 -29.44 17.64
CA ALA A 150 -23.43 -28.47 18.35
C ALA A 150 -24.92 -28.84 18.28
N LEU A 151 -25.41 -29.30 17.12
CA LEU A 151 -26.78 -29.77 16.97
C LEU A 151 -27.06 -31.00 17.83
N LEU A 152 -26.15 -31.97 17.85
CA LEU A 152 -26.28 -33.17 18.70
C LEU A 152 -26.29 -32.81 20.18
N MET A 153 -25.42 -31.90 20.62
CA MET A 153 -25.41 -31.38 21.99
C MET A 153 -26.71 -30.65 22.32
N PHE A 154 -27.23 -29.81 21.42
CA PHE A 154 -28.50 -29.12 21.59
C PHE A 154 -29.67 -30.10 21.71
N LEU A 155 -29.75 -31.09 20.83
CA LEU A 155 -30.80 -32.11 20.86
C LEU A 155 -30.72 -32.97 22.13
N PHE A 156 -29.50 -33.33 22.56
CA PHE A 156 -29.29 -34.03 23.82
C PHE A 156 -29.75 -33.19 25.01
N TYR A 157 -29.29 -31.94 25.10
CA TYR A 157 -29.71 -31.00 26.14
C TYR A 157 -31.23 -30.85 26.16
N TYR A 158 -31.84 -30.62 25.01
CA TYR A 158 -33.29 -30.45 24.90
C TYR A 158 -34.04 -31.71 25.32
N LYS A 159 -33.60 -32.90 24.88
CA LYS A 159 -34.26 -34.16 25.22
C LYS A 159 -34.13 -34.51 26.71
N VAL A 160 -32.96 -34.29 27.31
CA VAL A 160 -32.70 -34.61 28.72
C VAL A 160 -33.36 -33.58 29.63
N PHE A 161 -33.10 -32.29 29.42
CA PHE A 161 -33.53 -31.24 30.35
C PHE A 161 -34.97 -30.76 30.14
N ARG A 162 -35.55 -30.84 28.93
CA ARG A 162 -36.98 -30.49 28.72
C ARG A 162 -37.91 -31.59 29.22
N VAL A 163 -37.51 -32.86 29.11
CA VAL A 163 -38.31 -33.99 29.61
C VAL A 163 -38.26 -34.05 31.14
N GLU A 164 -37.13 -33.74 31.77
CA GLU A 164 -37.00 -33.77 33.23
C GLU A 164 -37.68 -32.61 33.97
N LYS A 165 -37.86 -31.44 33.33
CA LYS A 165 -38.45 -30.27 34.02
C LYS A 165 -39.94 -30.04 33.84
N GLY A 166 -40.66 -30.82 33.03
CA GLY A 166 -42.13 -30.78 33.00
C GLY A 166 -42.77 -29.39 32.91
N ILE A 167 -42.15 -28.44 32.20
CA ILE A 167 -42.76 -27.13 31.95
C ILE A 167 -43.51 -27.25 30.62
N LYS A 168 -44.85 -27.18 30.71
CA LYS A 168 -45.75 -26.97 29.56
C LYS A 168 -45.37 -25.70 28.82
#